data_AF-A0A7X0A686-F1
#
_entry.id   AF-A0A7X0A686-F1
#
_cell.length_a   1.000
_cell.length_b   1.000
_cell.length_c   1.000
_cell.angle_alpha   90.00
_cell.angle_beta   90.00
_cell.angle_gamma   90.00
#
_symmetry.space_group_name_H-M   'P 1'
#
loop_
_entity.id
_entity.type
_entity.pdbx_description
1 polymer ?
#
loop_
_entity_poly.entity_id
_entity_poly.type
_entity_poly.pdbx_seq_one_letter_code
_entity_poly.pdbx_strand_id
1 'polypeptide(L)'
;MKIDLFKSYFKQTYKSAVAALFLCSTLAYWDRSFTPFIFFFISLSRDYYHYDARLAYRNKLKAKGLTEEDIYNIEFVKKWEETREKGIWKYCITDGAIILGAYLWLIISLIAISTSIVKFKDLVDDPGNMFSFIGYTYMAGAIIGVIINRFMWTTNQHRFTRLTDPTNDKYQQQLFRD
;
A
#
# COMPACT_ATOMS: atom_id res chain seq x y z
N MET A 1 -2.78 33.84 3.62
CA MET A 1 -2.89 32.53 4.27
C MET A 1 -4.16 32.53 5.12
N LYS A 2 -5.10 31.60 4.91
CA LYS A 2 -6.34 31.56 5.71
C LYS A 2 -6.00 31.04 7.12
N ILE A 3 -6.02 31.91 8.12
CA ILE A 3 -5.58 31.61 9.50
C ILE A 3 -6.38 30.44 10.10
N ASP A 4 -7.67 30.34 9.78
CA ASP A 4 -8.53 29.27 10.27
C ASP A 4 -8.18 27.90 9.65
N LEU A 5 -7.80 27.88 8.37
CA LEU A 5 -7.36 26.67 7.68
C LEU A 5 -6.04 26.14 8.30
N PHE A 6 -5.12 27.05 8.61
CA PHE A 6 -3.85 26.72 9.25
C PHE A 6 -4.05 26.17 10.68
N LYS A 7 -4.92 26.79 11.48
CA LYS A 7 -5.26 26.29 12.82
C LYS A 7 -5.89 24.90 12.77
N SER A 8 -6.81 24.65 11.83
CA SER A 8 -7.42 23.33 11.64
C SER A 8 -6.39 22.28 11.22
N TYR A 9 -5.53 22.61 10.27
CA TYR A 9 -4.44 21.74 9.83
C TYR A 9 -3.52 21.35 10.99
N PHE A 10 -3.08 22.34 11.77
CA PHE A 10 -2.16 22.08 12.89
C PHE A 10 -2.83 21.24 13.98
N LYS A 11 -4.09 21.52 14.33
CA LYS A 11 -4.85 20.74 15.32
C LYS A 11 -4.99 19.26 14.92
N GLN A 12 -5.07 18.97 13.63
CA GLN A 12 -5.22 17.61 13.13
C GLN A 12 -3.89 16.88 12.95
N THR A 13 -2.84 17.60 12.56
CA THR A 13 -1.55 17.03 12.15
C THR A 13 -0.47 17.09 13.25
N TYR A 14 -0.69 17.83 14.36
CA TYR A 14 0.39 18.06 15.34
C TYR A 14 0.95 16.76 15.93
N LYS A 15 0.12 15.75 16.24
CA LYS A 15 0.60 14.49 16.82
C LYS A 15 1.55 13.75 15.87
N SER A 16 1.18 13.65 14.60
CA SER A 16 2.02 13.01 13.59
C SER A 16 3.25 13.86 13.26
N ALA A 17 3.13 15.19 13.26
CA ALA A 17 4.26 16.10 13.08
C ALA A 17 5.28 15.97 14.22
N VAL A 18 4.85 15.86 15.48
CA VAL A 18 5.75 15.63 16.63
C VAL A 18 6.45 14.28 16.52
N ALA A 19 5.71 13.21 16.19
CA ALA A 19 6.30 11.88 16.00
C ALA A 19 7.32 11.85 14.84
N ALA A 20 6.98 12.48 13.71
CA ALA A 20 7.87 12.59 12.56
C ALA A 20 9.11 13.45 12.86
N LEU A 21 8.98 14.51 13.66
CA LEU A 21 10.10 15.34 14.08
C LEU A 21 11.07 14.59 15.00
N PHE A 22 10.56 13.75 15.90
CA PHE A 22 11.38 12.85 16.70
C PHE A 22 12.17 11.88 15.80
N LEU A 23 11.50 11.24 14.84
CA LEU A 23 12.14 10.33 13.89
C LEU A 23 13.16 11.02 12.99
N CYS A 24 12.90 12.25 12.55
CA CYS A 24 13.87 13.03 11.78
C CYS A 24 15.09 13.41 12.63
N SER A 25 14.89 13.70 13.92
CA SER A 25 15.98 14.02 14.85
C SER A 25 16.88 12.82 15.12
N THR A 26 16.31 11.62 15.30
CA THR A 26 17.10 10.39 15.47
C THR A 26 17.88 10.04 14.21
N LEU A 27 17.27 10.18 13.02
CA LEU A 27 17.94 9.96 11.74
C LEU A 27 19.04 10.98 11.48
N ALA A 28 18.79 12.27 11.76
CA ALA A 28 19.79 13.33 11.59
C ALA A 28 20.99 13.15 12.54
N TYR A 29 20.76 12.67 13.76
CA TYR A 29 21.82 12.33 14.70
C TYR A 29 22.68 11.15 14.19
N TRP A 30 22.03 10.12 13.65
CA TRP A 30 22.71 8.93 13.14
C TRP A 30 23.53 9.20 11.87
N ASP A 31 22.92 9.87 10.89
CA ASP A 31 23.51 10.16 9.57
C ASP A 31 24.39 11.42 9.58
N ARG A 32 24.43 12.16 10.70
CA ARG A 32 25.08 13.47 10.86
C ARG A 32 24.74 14.45 9.73
N SER A 33 23.52 14.35 9.21
CA SER A 33 23.04 15.08 8.03
C SER A 33 21.76 15.83 8.33
N PHE A 34 21.61 17.02 7.76
CA PHE A 34 20.39 17.82 7.87
C PHE A 34 19.30 17.44 6.86
N THR A 35 19.61 16.54 5.92
CA THR A 35 18.70 16.10 4.86
C THR A 35 17.32 15.63 5.36
N PRO A 36 17.19 14.87 6.49
CA PRO A 36 15.87 14.46 7.01
C PRO A 36 14.96 15.64 7.35
N PHE A 37 15.50 16.74 7.86
CA PHE A 37 14.71 17.94 8.17
C PHE A 37 14.21 18.65 6.91
N ILE A 38 15.01 18.68 5.84
CA ILE A 38 14.58 19.25 4.55
C ILE A 38 13.36 18.47 4.02
N PHE A 39 13.43 17.13 4.02
CA PHE A 39 12.30 16.30 3.61
C PHE A 39 11.08 16.46 4.51
N PHE A 40 11.28 16.61 5.81
CA PHE A 40 10.21 16.89 6.77
C PHE A 40 9.45 18.18 6.45
N PHE A 41 10.16 19.29 6.21
CA PHE A 41 9.54 20.57 5.88
C PHE A 41 8.86 20.56 4.50
N ILE A 42 9.46 19.90 3.50
CA ILE A 42 8.83 19.71 2.19
C ILE A 42 7.53 18.90 2.34
N SER A 43 7.54 17.82 3.12
CA SER A 43 6.38 16.98 3.37
C SER A 43 5.24 17.76 4.04
N LEU A 44 5.55 18.51 5.10
CA LEU A 44 4.60 19.40 5.79
C LEU A 44 3.98 20.43 4.82
N SER A 45 4.81 21.06 3.99
CA SER A 45 4.37 22.06 3.02
C SER A 45 3.44 21.45 1.96
N ARG A 46 3.81 20.30 1.41
CA ARG A 46 2.99 19.53 0.48
C ARG A 46 1.66 19.13 1.11
N ASP A 47 1.69 18.66 2.35
CA ASP A 47 0.49 18.21 3.04
C ASP A 47 -0.47 19.36 3.34
N TYR A 48 0.04 20.52 3.75
CA TYR A 48 -0.73 21.73 3.93
C TYR A 48 -1.36 22.21 2.61
N TYR A 49 -0.61 22.20 1.52
CA TYR A 49 -1.11 22.62 0.20
C TYR A 49 -2.33 21.81 -0.25
N HIS A 50 -2.32 20.49 -0.02
CA HIS A 50 -3.45 19.61 -0.35
C HIS A 50 -4.51 19.50 0.76
N TYR A 51 -4.36 20.23 1.87
CA TYR A 51 -5.27 20.10 3.02
C TYR A 51 -6.66 20.63 2.70
N ASP A 52 -6.77 21.78 2.02
CA ASP A 52 -8.06 22.38 1.68
C ASP A 52 -8.88 21.46 0.77
N ALA A 53 -8.24 20.85 -0.23
CA ALA A 53 -8.87 19.86 -1.11
C ALA A 53 -9.34 18.61 -0.34
N ARG A 54 -8.52 18.10 0.60
CA ARG A 54 -8.89 16.97 1.48
C ARG A 54 -10.06 17.32 2.39
N LEU A 55 -10.10 18.52 2.94
CA LEU A 55 -11.18 19.00 3.80
C LEU A 55 -12.48 19.16 3.01
N ALA A 56 -12.40 19.77 1.82
CA ALA A 56 -13.54 19.89 0.91
C ALA A 56 -14.09 18.52 0.48
N TYR A 57 -13.22 17.55 0.21
CA TYR A 57 -13.62 16.18 -0.09
C TYR A 57 -14.35 15.53 1.08
N ARG A 58 -13.78 15.59 2.30
CA ARG A 58 -14.42 15.08 3.52
C ARG A 58 -15.77 15.71 3.80
N ASN A 59 -15.88 17.03 3.63
CA ASN A 59 -17.13 17.74 3.86
C ASN A 59 -18.20 17.35 2.82
N LYS A 60 -17.80 17.15 1.55
CA LYS A 60 -18.70 16.61 0.51
C LYS A 60 -19.16 15.18 0.82
N LEU A 61 -18.30 14.34 1.39
CA LEU A 61 -18.66 12.99 1.83
C LEU A 61 -19.64 13.03 3.01
N LYS A 62 -19.36 13.83 4.03
CA LYS A 62 -20.26 14.04 5.18
C LYS A 62 -21.62 14.59 4.77
N ALA A 63 -21.67 15.52 3.81
CA ALA A 63 -22.93 16.04 3.27
C ALA A 63 -23.79 14.96 2.60
N LYS A 64 -23.17 13.86 2.15
CA LYS A 64 -23.84 12.68 1.60
C LYS A 64 -24.06 11.57 2.65
N GLY A 65 -23.77 11.82 3.93
CA GLY A 65 -23.85 10.83 4.99
C GLY A 65 -22.77 9.75 4.95
N LEU A 66 -21.72 9.91 4.14
CA LEU A 66 -20.68 8.90 3.94
C LEU A 66 -19.42 9.24 4.73
N THR A 67 -18.81 8.21 5.33
CA THR A 67 -17.47 8.29 5.92
C THR A 67 -16.39 7.94 4.89
N GLU A 68 -15.12 8.27 5.17
CA GLU A 68 -14.00 7.86 4.31
C GLU A 68 -13.85 6.33 4.27
N GLU A 69 -14.19 5.65 5.38
CA GLU A 69 -14.18 4.19 5.44
C GLU A 69 -15.25 3.59 4.52
N ASP A 70 -16.44 4.20 4.46
CA ASP A 70 -17.50 3.77 3.56
C ASP A 70 -17.06 3.88 2.09
N ILE A 71 -16.39 4.98 1.72
CA ILE A 71 -15.85 5.13 0.37
C ILE A 71 -14.81 4.05 0.07
N TYR A 72 -13.88 3.80 0.99
CA TYR A 72 -12.88 2.75 0.82
C TYR A 72 -13.53 1.36 0.68
N ASN A 73 -14.59 1.08 1.44
CA ASN A 73 -15.32 -0.17 1.35
C ASN A 73 -16.12 -0.29 0.04
N ILE A 74 -16.77 0.78 -0.42
CA ILE A 74 -17.48 0.84 -1.71
C ILE A 74 -16.51 0.62 -2.87
N GLU A 75 -15.38 1.32 -2.85
CA GLU A 75 -14.36 1.22 -3.89
C GLU A 75 -13.73 -0.19 -3.90
N PHE A 76 -13.49 -0.76 -2.71
CA PHE A 76 -13.09 -2.16 -2.57
C PHE A 76 -14.12 -3.11 -3.19
N VAL A 77 -15.41 -3.00 -2.83
CA VAL A 77 -16.48 -3.86 -3.33
C VAL A 77 -16.56 -3.79 -4.85
N LYS A 78 -16.57 -2.59 -5.43
CA LYS A 78 -16.62 -2.38 -6.88
C LYS A 78 -15.41 -3.00 -7.58
N LYS A 79 -14.20 -2.70 -7.11
CA LYS A 79 -12.97 -3.22 -7.72
C LYS A 79 -12.88 -4.74 -7.55
N TRP A 80 -13.29 -5.27 -6.42
CA TRP A 80 -13.28 -6.71 -6.15
C TRP A 80 -14.31 -7.45 -7.00
N GLU A 81 -15.48 -6.86 -7.25
CA GLU A 81 -16.49 -7.43 -8.14
C GLU A 81 -15.96 -7.57 -9.58
N GLU A 82 -15.38 -6.50 -10.14
CA GLU A 82 -14.72 -6.53 -11.45
C GLU A 82 -13.57 -7.55 -11.51
N THR A 83 -12.83 -7.71 -10.42
CA THR A 83 -11.73 -8.67 -10.30
C THR A 83 -12.24 -10.10 -10.22
N ARG A 84 -13.35 -10.32 -9.49
CA ARG A 84 -13.96 -11.63 -9.31
C ARG A 84 -14.58 -12.15 -10.59
N GLU A 85 -15.21 -11.28 -11.37
CA GLU A 85 -15.78 -11.60 -12.69
C GLU A 85 -14.71 -12.15 -13.65
N LYS A 86 -13.49 -11.61 -13.58
CA LYS A 86 -12.33 -12.10 -14.36
C LYS A 86 -11.86 -13.50 -13.94
N GLY A 87 -12.25 -13.96 -12.75
CA GLY A 87 -11.96 -15.29 -12.23
C GLY A 87 -10.63 -15.42 -11.48
N ILE A 88 -10.59 -16.40 -10.58
CA ILE A 88 -9.46 -16.65 -9.65
C ILE A 88 -8.13 -16.92 -10.37
N TRP A 89 -8.18 -17.65 -11.49
CA TRP A 89 -6.98 -18.00 -12.26
C TRP A 89 -6.34 -16.77 -12.88
N LYS A 90 -7.14 -15.90 -13.49
CA LYS A 90 -6.65 -14.67 -14.10
C LYS A 90 -6.07 -13.73 -13.06
N TYR A 91 -6.70 -13.61 -11.89
CA TYR A 91 -6.17 -12.86 -10.75
C TYR A 91 -4.82 -13.41 -10.28
N CYS A 92 -4.74 -14.71 -10.01
CA CYS A 92 -3.50 -15.31 -9.49
C CYS A 92 -2.35 -15.26 -10.50
N ILE A 93 -2.61 -15.45 -11.79
CA ILE A 93 -1.58 -15.44 -12.83
C ILE A 93 -1.17 -14.00 -13.16
N THR A 94 -2.12 -13.10 -13.41
CA THR A 94 -1.81 -11.73 -13.85
C THR A 94 -1.27 -10.90 -12.70
N ASP A 95 -2.03 -10.81 -11.60
CA ASP A 95 -1.66 -9.94 -10.49
C ASP A 95 -0.60 -10.61 -9.59
N GLY A 96 -0.67 -11.94 -9.46
CA GLY A 96 0.31 -12.72 -8.70
C GLY A 96 1.57 -13.04 -9.47
N ALA A 97 1.48 -13.86 -10.52
CA ALA A 97 2.68 -14.35 -11.21
C ALA A 97 3.44 -13.24 -11.96
N ILE A 98 2.73 -12.37 -12.68
CA ILE A 98 3.36 -11.34 -13.51
C ILE A 98 3.69 -10.11 -12.68
N ILE A 99 2.71 -9.44 -12.08
CA ILE A 99 2.94 -8.16 -11.39
C ILE A 99 3.72 -8.38 -10.10
N LEU A 100 3.17 -9.14 -9.14
CA LEU A 100 3.81 -9.35 -7.85
C LEU A 100 5.08 -10.19 -7.97
N GLY A 101 5.10 -11.17 -8.88
CA GLY A 101 6.28 -11.97 -9.17
C GLY A 101 7.45 -11.16 -9.71
N ALA A 102 7.21 -10.16 -10.58
CA ALA A 102 8.26 -9.26 -11.05
C ALA A 102 8.86 -8.40 -9.93
N TYR A 103 8.04 -7.92 -8.98
CA TYR A 103 8.57 -7.21 -7.82
C TYR A 103 9.37 -8.13 -6.89
N LEU A 104 8.85 -9.34 -6.64
CA LEU A 104 9.54 -10.33 -5.80
C LEU A 104 10.86 -10.80 -6.42
N TRP A 105 10.92 -10.92 -7.75
CA TRP A 105 12.13 -11.29 -8.46
C TRP A 105 13.32 -10.38 -8.11
N LEU A 106 13.10 -9.05 -8.09
CA LEU A 106 14.15 -8.09 -7.73
C LEU A 106 14.64 -8.30 -6.29
N ILE A 107 13.71 -8.54 -5.36
CA ILE A 107 14.02 -8.75 -3.95
C ILE A 107 14.79 -10.07 -3.76
N ILE A 108 14.32 -11.15 -4.36
CA ILE A 108 14.95 -12.48 -4.29
C ILE A 108 16.35 -12.44 -4.90
N SER A 109 16.51 -11.77 -6.05
CA SER A 109 17.80 -11.62 -6.72
C SER A 109 18.79 -10.85 -5.85
N LEU A 110 18.34 -9.76 -5.22
CA LEU A 110 19.17 -8.94 -4.35
C LEU A 110 19.60 -9.72 -3.09
N ILE A 111 18.69 -10.49 -2.49
CA ILE A 111 19.00 -11.36 -1.34
C ILE A 111 19.98 -12.46 -1.72
N ALA A 112 19.79 -13.12 -2.88
CA ALA A 112 20.65 -14.21 -3.33
C ALA A 112 22.10 -13.74 -3.56
N ILE A 113 22.27 -12.51 -4.08
CA ILE A 113 23.59 -11.88 -4.25
C ILE A 113 24.16 -11.44 -2.91
N SER A 114 23.37 -10.79 -2.04
CA SER A 114 23.85 -10.26 -0.76
C SER A 114 24.25 -11.35 0.23
N THR A 115 23.60 -12.50 0.18
CA THR A 115 23.89 -13.66 1.05
C THR A 115 25.03 -14.53 0.53
N SER A 116 25.67 -14.15 -0.60
CA SER A 116 26.73 -14.92 -1.26
C SER A 116 26.33 -16.35 -1.66
N ILE A 117 25.03 -16.65 -1.73
CA ILE A 117 24.51 -17.93 -2.27
C ILE A 117 24.92 -18.05 -3.74
N VAL A 118 24.90 -16.93 -4.46
CA VAL A 118 25.44 -16.80 -5.82
C VAL A 118 26.53 -15.73 -5.79
N LYS A 119 27.75 -16.09 -6.19
CA LYS A 119 28.81 -15.09 -6.33
C LYS A 119 28.54 -14.29 -7.59
N PHE A 120 28.54 -12.96 -7.46
CA PHE A 120 28.35 -12.06 -8.59
C PHE A 120 29.33 -12.34 -9.74
N LYS A 121 30.56 -12.75 -9.41
CA LYS A 121 31.56 -13.15 -10.40
C LYS A 121 31.09 -14.31 -11.28
N ASP A 122 30.50 -15.35 -10.69
CA ASP A 122 30.03 -16.54 -11.41
C ASP A 122 28.84 -16.23 -12.35
N LEU A 123 28.11 -15.15 -12.07
CA LEU A 123 27.07 -14.62 -12.97
C LEU A 123 27.69 -13.88 -14.15
N VAL A 124 28.69 -13.03 -13.93
CA VAL A 124 29.29 -12.21 -15.00
C VAL A 124 30.19 -13.03 -15.94
N ASP A 125 30.75 -14.13 -15.43
CA ASP A 125 31.71 -14.96 -16.18
C ASP A 125 31.06 -15.74 -17.35
N ASP A 126 29.76 -16.04 -17.29
CA ASP A 126 29.03 -16.73 -18.36
C ASP A 126 27.61 -16.16 -18.53
N PRO A 127 27.25 -15.63 -19.73
CA PRO A 127 25.89 -15.20 -20.04
C PRO A 127 24.82 -16.26 -19.75
N GLY A 128 25.13 -17.55 -19.93
CA GLY A 128 24.23 -18.66 -19.63
C GLY A 128 23.84 -18.74 -18.16
N ASN A 129 24.77 -18.42 -17.26
CA ASN A 129 24.49 -18.37 -15.82
C ASN A 129 23.62 -17.16 -15.45
N MET A 130 23.82 -16.01 -16.12
CA MET A 130 22.94 -14.85 -15.94
C MET A 130 21.51 -15.16 -16.34
N PHE A 131 21.29 -15.75 -17.51
CA PHE A 131 19.94 -16.09 -17.98
C PHE A 131 19.28 -17.14 -17.10
N SER A 132 20.03 -18.17 -16.69
CA SER A 132 19.54 -19.19 -15.76
C SER A 132 19.13 -18.57 -14.42
N PHE A 133 19.98 -17.70 -13.86
CA PHE A 133 19.68 -17.01 -12.60
C PHE A 133 18.44 -16.12 -12.69
N ILE A 134 18.33 -15.31 -13.74
CA ILE A 134 17.14 -14.47 -13.99
C ILE A 134 15.90 -15.35 -14.14
N GLY A 135 16.00 -16.45 -14.90
CA GLY A 135 14.90 -17.38 -15.12
C GLY A 135 14.42 -18.03 -13.81
N TYR A 136 15.34 -18.56 -12.99
CA TYR A 136 14.99 -19.20 -11.72
C TYR A 136 14.43 -18.23 -10.70
N THR A 137 15.04 -17.06 -10.55
CA THR A 137 14.58 -16.05 -9.60
C THR A 137 13.23 -15.47 -10.01
N TYR A 138 12.98 -15.28 -11.31
CA TYR A 138 11.68 -14.86 -11.82
C TYR A 138 10.61 -15.94 -11.63
N MET A 139 10.91 -17.21 -11.94
CA MET A 139 10.00 -18.32 -11.66
C MET A 139 9.67 -18.45 -10.17
N ALA A 140 10.67 -18.33 -9.30
CA ALA A 140 10.47 -18.36 -7.86
C ALA A 140 9.55 -17.21 -7.41
N GLY A 141 9.80 -15.99 -7.90
CA GLY A 141 8.93 -14.83 -7.64
C GLY A 141 7.49 -15.07 -8.12
N ALA A 142 7.33 -15.61 -9.33
CA ALA A 142 6.02 -15.92 -9.90
C ALA A 142 5.25 -16.96 -9.07
N ILE A 143 5.90 -18.06 -8.66
CA ILE A 143 5.28 -19.10 -7.82
C ILE A 143 4.85 -18.52 -6.47
N ILE A 144 5.73 -17.77 -5.80
CA ILE A 144 5.42 -17.12 -4.52
C ILE A 144 4.26 -16.14 -4.70
N GLY A 145 4.27 -15.37 -5.80
CA GLY A 145 3.23 -14.39 -6.08
C GLY A 145 1.86 -15.00 -6.34
N VAL A 146 1.80 -16.14 -7.01
CA VAL A 146 0.58 -16.94 -7.19
C VAL A 146 0.06 -17.42 -5.83
N ILE A 147 0.94 -17.95 -4.97
CA ILE A 147 0.56 -18.44 -3.64
C ILE A 147 -0.01 -17.31 -2.78
N ILE A 148 0.67 -16.16 -2.72
CA ILE A 148 0.20 -14.98 -1.96
C ILE A 148 -1.16 -14.54 -2.46
N ASN A 149 -1.34 -14.41 -3.78
CA ASN A 149 -2.62 -13.97 -4.33
C ASN A 149 -3.73 -15.01 -4.15
N ARG A 150 -3.40 -16.30 -4.09
CA ARG A 150 -4.37 -17.33 -3.74
C ARG A 150 -4.89 -17.16 -2.31
N PHE A 151 -4.04 -16.81 -1.36
CA PHE A 151 -4.47 -16.49 0.00
C PHE A 151 -5.26 -15.18 0.06
N MET A 152 -4.77 -14.13 -0.60
CA MET A 152 -5.45 -12.83 -0.65
C MET A 152 -6.84 -12.94 -1.28
N TRP A 153 -7.03 -13.81 -2.27
CA TRP A 153 -8.34 -14.07 -2.85
C TRP A 153 -9.36 -14.51 -1.81
N THR A 154 -9.01 -15.48 -0.96
CA THR A 154 -9.88 -15.97 0.11
C THR A 154 -10.19 -14.85 1.12
N THR A 155 -9.16 -14.10 1.54
CA THR A 155 -9.34 -12.98 2.48
C THR A 155 -10.24 -11.88 1.91
N ASN A 156 -10.02 -11.50 0.65
CA ASN A 156 -10.81 -10.47 -0.02
C ASN A 156 -12.25 -10.96 -0.26
N GLN A 157 -12.45 -12.24 -0.57
CA GLN A 157 -13.78 -12.81 -0.72
C GLN A 157 -14.54 -12.78 0.61
N HIS A 158 -13.91 -13.14 1.73
CA HIS A 158 -14.53 -13.01 3.05
C HIS A 158 -14.86 -11.55 3.39
N ARG A 159 -13.95 -10.61 3.08
CA ARG A 159 -14.19 -9.18 3.27
C ARG A 159 -15.37 -8.70 2.42
N PHE A 160 -15.45 -9.14 1.16
CA PHE A 160 -16.53 -8.81 0.24
C PHE A 160 -17.86 -9.31 0.79
N THR A 161 -17.97 -10.61 1.12
CA THR A 161 -19.20 -11.18 1.68
C THR A 161 -19.62 -10.41 2.92
N ARG A 162 -18.71 -10.10 3.85
CA ARG A 162 -19.03 -9.31 5.04
C ARG A 162 -19.59 -7.91 4.73
N LEU A 163 -19.09 -7.25 3.68
CA LEU A 163 -19.54 -5.90 3.30
C LEU A 163 -20.83 -5.91 2.48
N THR A 164 -21.14 -7.00 1.79
CA THR A 164 -22.32 -7.11 0.91
C THR A 164 -23.45 -7.95 1.50
N ASP A 165 -23.22 -8.65 2.63
CA ASP A 165 -24.22 -9.49 3.28
C ASP A 165 -25.25 -8.62 4.01
N PRO A 166 -26.53 -8.62 3.58
CA PRO A 166 -27.59 -7.83 4.20
C PRO A 166 -27.95 -8.32 5.62
N THR A 167 -27.53 -9.53 6.01
CA THR A 167 -27.81 -10.12 7.32
C THR A 167 -26.68 -9.90 8.34
N ASN A 168 -25.61 -9.18 7.97
CA ASN A 168 -24.52 -8.89 8.88
C ASN A 168 -25.00 -8.04 10.08
N ASP A 169 -24.79 -8.54 11.30
CA ASP A 169 -25.23 -7.92 12.56
C ASP A 169 -24.85 -6.44 12.68
N LYS A 170 -23.70 -6.02 12.12
CA LYS A 170 -23.29 -4.61 12.14
C LYS A 170 -24.18 -3.72 11.26
N TYR A 171 -24.63 -4.22 10.11
CA TYR A 171 -25.52 -3.51 9.21
C TYR A 171 -26.93 -3.41 9.82
N GLN A 172 -27.42 -4.51 10.39
CA GLN A 172 -28.70 -4.54 11.10
C GLN A 172 -28.69 -3.57 12.29
N GLN A 173 -27.62 -3.55 13.09
CA GLN A 173 -27.47 -2.61 14.22
C GLN A 173 -27.39 -1.14 13.80
N GLN A 174 -26.90 -0.82 12.60
CA GLN A 174 -26.93 0.54 12.05
C GLN A 174 -28.32 0.92 11.53
N LEU A 175 -29.03 0.00 10.87
CA LEU A 175 -30.39 0.21 10.36
C LEU A 175 -31.45 0.38 11.47
N PHE A 176 -31.26 -0.26 12.64
CA PHE A 176 -32.20 -0.18 13.77
C PHE A 176 -31.76 0.77 14.90
N ARG A 177 -30.74 1.61 14.66
CA ARG A 177 -30.31 2.66 15.61
C ARG A 177 -30.81 4.06 15.24
N ASP A 178 -31.51 4.20 14.13
CA ASP A 178 -32.33 5.37 13.77
C ASP A 178 -33.78 5.18 14.26
#